data_AF-A0AA86RXS0-F1
#
_entry.id   AF-A0AA86RXS0-F1
#
_cell.length_a   1.000
_cell.length_b   1.000
_cell.length_c   1.000
_cell.angle_alpha   90.00
_cell.angle_beta   90.00
_cell.angle_gamma   90.00
#
_symmetry.space_group_name_H-M   'P 1'
#
loop_
_entity.id
_entity.type
_entity.pdbx_description
1 polymer ?
#
loop_
_entity_poly.entity_id
_entity_poly.type
_entity_poly.pdbx_seq_one_letter_code
_entity_poly.pdbx_strand_id
1 'polypeptide(L)'
;MGKVYELVDEMERRNGNCLPNAVTYCYLLKSLKEPGEVHGVLERMERNGCGMNDDVYNLVLRLYMKWDDEDGVRKTWEEMERNGWGPDRRSYTIMVHEHFEKGRVKDVVRYFEEMIAKGIMPEQRTEKLVSSLNIRVKGRTEKRESIEEERTRL
;
A
#
# COMPACT_ATOMS: atom_id res chain seq x y z
N MET A 1 -15.67 22.11 -2.35
CA MET A 1 -14.76 21.83 -1.21
C MET A 1 -15.51 20.95 -0.22
N GLY A 2 -14.91 19.86 0.25
CA GLY A 2 -15.54 18.98 1.24
C GLY A 2 -15.42 19.53 2.66
N LYS A 3 -16.35 19.16 3.56
CA LYS A 3 -16.35 19.59 4.98
C LYS A 3 -15.00 19.39 5.70
N VAL A 4 -14.23 18.37 5.30
CA VAL A 4 -12.90 18.10 5.88
C VAL A 4 -11.92 19.24 5.56
N TYR A 5 -11.92 19.77 4.33
CA TYR A 5 -11.06 20.90 3.95
C TYR A 5 -11.42 22.17 4.73
N GLU A 6 -12.72 22.47 4.87
CA GLU A 6 -13.18 23.63 5.63
C GLU A 6 -12.73 23.59 7.09
N LEU A 7 -12.77 22.42 7.72
CA LEU A 7 -12.29 22.23 9.09
C LEU A 7 -10.78 22.42 9.20
N VAL A 8 -9.98 21.92 8.25
CA VAL A 8 -8.53 22.14 8.26
C VAL A 8 -8.20 23.61 8.03
N ASP A 9 -8.89 24.28 7.10
CA ASP A 9 -8.76 25.72 6.85
C ASP A 9 -9.11 26.54 8.10
N GLU A 10 -10.10 26.10 8.90
CA GLU A 10 -10.44 26.71 10.18
C GLU A 10 -9.36 26.50 11.25
N MET A 11 -8.83 25.28 11.37
CA MET A 11 -7.75 24.97 12.32
C MET A 11 -6.50 25.79 12.03
N GLU A 12 -6.12 25.93 10.75
CA GLU A 12 -4.97 26.72 10.31
C GLU A 12 -5.16 28.23 10.59
N ARG A 13 -6.37 28.78 10.35
CA ARG A 13 -6.66 30.20 10.61
C ARG A 13 -6.64 30.56 12.09
N ARG A 14 -7.00 29.63 12.97
CA ARG A 14 -7.07 29.89 14.42
C ARG A 14 -5.69 29.96 15.09
N ASN A 15 -4.62 29.59 14.39
CA ASN A 15 -3.21 29.75 14.76
C ASN A 15 -2.94 29.68 16.28
N GLY A 16 -3.38 28.59 16.92
CA GLY A 16 -3.47 28.44 18.38
C GLY A 16 -3.58 26.98 18.83
N ASN A 17 -4.24 26.71 19.97
CA ASN A 17 -4.27 25.41 20.68
C ASN A 17 -4.83 24.18 19.93
N CYS A 18 -5.23 24.31 18.66
CA CYS A 18 -5.87 23.23 17.89
C CYS A 18 -5.27 23.15 16.47
N LEU A 19 -4.01 22.73 16.39
CA LEU A 19 -3.30 22.55 15.12
C LEU A 19 -3.70 21.24 14.42
N PRO A 20 -3.73 21.21 13.07
CA PRO A 20 -3.89 19.96 12.32
C PRO A 20 -2.80 18.95 12.71
N ASN A 21 -3.17 17.68 12.84
CA ASN A 21 -2.25 16.60 13.15
C ASN A 21 -2.39 15.44 12.14
N ALA A 22 -1.62 14.37 12.32
CA ALA A 22 -1.62 13.22 11.42
C ALA A 22 -3.02 12.60 11.22
N VAL A 23 -3.89 12.64 12.24
CA VAL A 23 -5.27 12.14 12.14
C VAL A 23 -6.10 13.06 11.23
N THR A 24 -5.97 14.37 11.37
CA THR A 24 -6.62 15.35 10.49
C THR A 24 -6.24 15.12 9.02
N TYR A 25 -4.94 14.96 8.74
CA TYR A 25 -4.47 14.70 7.37
C TYR A 25 -4.86 13.32 6.86
N CYS A 26 -4.95 12.30 7.71
CA CYS A 26 -5.52 11.01 7.33
C CYS A 26 -6.95 11.15 6.80
N TYR A 27 -7.78 12.02 7.41
CA TYR A 27 -9.13 12.27 6.90
C TYR A 27 -9.13 13.00 5.56
N LEU A 28 -8.23 13.97 5.37
CA LEU A 28 -8.05 14.63 4.06
C LEU A 28 -7.63 13.61 2.99
N LEU A 29 -6.61 12.79 3.25
CA LEU A 29 -6.12 11.74 2.36
C LEU A 29 -7.23 10.74 1.99
N LYS A 30 -8.05 10.31 2.96
CA LYS A 30 -9.19 9.41 2.70
C LYS A 30 -10.30 10.05 1.87
N SER A 31 -10.37 11.38 1.82
CA SER A 31 -11.39 12.11 1.06
C SER A 31 -11.04 12.27 -0.43
N LEU A 32 -9.76 12.09 -0.77
CA LEU A 32 -9.22 12.25 -2.12
C LEU A 32 -9.88 11.29 -3.12
N LYS A 33 -9.90 11.71 -4.38
CA LYS A 33 -10.53 10.98 -5.49
C LYS A 33 -9.52 10.48 -6.50
N GLU A 34 -8.38 11.14 -6.63
CA GLU A 34 -7.34 10.76 -7.58
C GLU A 34 -5.92 10.86 -7.01
N PRO A 35 -4.94 10.12 -7.57
CA PRO A 35 -3.55 10.10 -7.12
C PRO A 35 -2.88 11.48 -7.08
N GLY A 36 -3.23 12.36 -8.02
CA GLY A 36 -2.62 13.68 -8.17
C GLY A 36 -2.84 14.62 -6.99
N GLU A 37 -3.88 14.38 -6.18
CA GLU A 37 -4.21 15.21 -5.02
C GLU A 37 -3.36 14.90 -3.79
N VAL A 38 -2.75 13.71 -3.73
CA VAL A 38 -2.02 13.22 -2.53
C VAL A 38 -0.87 14.17 -2.19
N HIS A 39 -0.07 14.56 -3.19
CA HIS A 39 1.10 15.39 -2.96
C HIS A 39 0.75 16.75 -2.33
N GLY A 40 -0.35 17.38 -2.77
CA GLY A 40 -0.80 18.66 -2.20
C GLY A 40 -1.23 18.54 -0.73
N VAL A 41 -1.81 17.41 -0.33
CA VAL A 41 -2.15 17.15 1.08
C VAL A 41 -0.90 16.89 1.92
N LEU A 42 0.07 16.15 1.39
CA LEU A 42 1.34 15.87 2.09
C LEU A 42 2.21 17.13 2.25
N GLU A 43 2.31 17.97 1.21
CA GLU A 43 2.99 19.26 1.29
C GLU A 43 2.31 20.19 2.31
N ARG A 44 0.97 20.22 2.32
CA ARG A 44 0.21 20.97 3.32
C ARG A 44 0.46 20.44 4.73
N MET A 45 0.58 19.13 4.90
CA MET A 45 0.90 18.47 6.17
C MET A 45 2.29 18.90 6.68
N GLU A 46 3.30 18.86 5.82
CA GLU A 46 4.67 19.30 6.14
C GLU A 46 4.74 20.80 6.48
N ARG A 47 4.06 21.66 5.69
CA ARG A 47 4.01 23.11 5.95
C ARG A 47 3.42 23.46 7.32
N ASN A 48 2.54 22.63 7.85
CA ASN A 48 1.97 22.77 9.19
C ASN A 48 2.84 22.14 10.30
N GLY A 49 4.07 21.73 9.97
CA GLY A 49 4.99 21.08 10.92
C GLY A 49 4.56 19.68 11.33
N CYS A 50 3.66 19.05 10.56
CA CYS A 50 3.20 17.69 10.82
C CYS A 50 3.94 16.73 9.88
N GLY A 51 4.83 15.91 10.43
CA GLY A 51 5.55 14.90 9.65
C GLY A 51 4.72 13.64 9.43
N MET A 52 4.95 12.95 8.30
CA MET A 52 4.38 11.62 8.09
C MET A 52 4.89 10.63 9.14
N ASN A 53 4.00 9.78 9.63
CA ASN A 53 4.31 8.61 10.45
C ASN A 53 3.92 7.32 9.70
N ASP A 54 4.19 6.19 10.33
CA ASP A 54 3.85 4.84 9.87
C ASP A 54 2.39 4.68 9.42
N ASP A 55 1.43 5.24 10.17
CA ASP A 55 0.01 5.19 9.83
C ASP A 55 -0.30 5.97 8.54
N VAL A 56 0.27 7.15 8.37
CA VAL A 56 0.06 8.00 7.18
C VAL A 56 0.70 7.35 5.95
N TYR A 57 1.92 6.83 6.06
CA TYR A 57 2.56 6.10 4.97
C TYR A 57 1.74 4.88 4.52
N ASN A 58 1.29 4.06 5.46
CA ASN A 58 0.46 2.90 5.18
C ASN A 58 -0.88 3.28 4.52
N LEU A 59 -1.47 4.42 4.91
CA LEU A 59 -2.66 4.94 4.24
C LEU A 59 -2.37 5.37 2.80
N VAL A 60 -1.29 6.11 2.57
CA VAL A 60 -0.89 6.57 1.23
C VAL A 60 -0.61 5.38 0.31
N LEU A 61 0.09 4.34 0.79
CA LEU A 61 0.29 3.09 0.05
C LEU A 61 -1.04 2.45 -0.37
N ARG A 62 -2.00 2.31 0.55
CA ARG A 62 -3.33 1.77 0.23
C ARG A 62 -4.07 2.61 -0.81
N LEU A 63 -3.97 3.94 -0.73
CA LEU A 63 -4.64 4.83 -1.68
C LEU A 63 -4.06 4.68 -3.08
N TYR A 64 -2.73 4.73 -3.24
CA TYR A 64 -2.10 4.51 -4.54
C TYR A 64 -2.33 3.09 -5.07
N MET A 65 -2.30 2.07 -4.20
CA MET A 65 -2.72 0.72 -4.59
C MET A 65 -4.17 0.72 -5.07
N LYS A 66 -5.11 1.34 -4.38
CA LYS A 66 -6.52 1.40 -4.82
C LYS A 66 -6.68 2.04 -6.20
N TRP A 67 -5.89 3.07 -6.52
CA TRP A 67 -5.92 3.74 -7.82
C TRP A 67 -5.06 3.08 -8.90
N ASP A 68 -4.37 1.99 -8.57
CA ASP A 68 -3.41 1.31 -9.43
C ASP A 68 -2.26 2.20 -9.93
N ASP A 69 -1.89 3.19 -9.12
CA ASP A 69 -0.78 4.10 -9.39
C ASP A 69 0.55 3.51 -8.88
N GLU A 70 1.20 2.69 -9.70
CA GLU A 70 2.42 1.97 -9.31
C GLU A 70 3.58 2.91 -8.97
N ASP A 71 3.66 4.07 -9.63
CA ASP A 71 4.69 5.07 -9.36
C ASP A 71 4.53 5.70 -7.97
N GLY A 72 3.29 6.02 -7.57
CA GLY A 72 2.99 6.51 -6.23
C GLY A 72 3.32 5.48 -5.15
N VAL A 73 2.98 4.20 -5.39
CA VAL A 73 3.33 3.09 -4.49
C VAL A 73 4.85 2.99 -4.33
N ARG A 74 5.60 2.97 -5.44
CA ARG A 74 7.06 2.84 -5.44
C ARG A 74 7.72 4.01 -4.72
N LYS A 75 7.35 5.25 -5.05
CA LYS A 75 7.91 6.46 -4.41
C LYS A 75 7.64 6.47 -2.90
N THR A 76 6.43 6.10 -2.50
CA THR A 76 6.05 6.03 -1.08
C THR A 76 6.89 4.98 -0.36
N TRP A 77 7.07 3.79 -0.95
CA TRP A 77 7.89 2.72 -0.39
C TRP A 77 9.36 3.12 -0.22
N GLU A 78 9.97 3.71 -1.25
CA GLU A 78 11.36 4.22 -1.21
C GLU A 78 11.54 5.31 -0.16
N GLU A 79 10.54 6.19 0.00
CA GLU A 79 10.57 7.25 1.01
C GLU A 79 10.51 6.69 2.44
N MET A 80 9.67 5.68 2.69
CA MET A 80 9.61 5.00 3.99
C MET A 80 10.96 4.42 4.39
N GLU A 81 11.64 3.77 3.44
CA GLU A 81 12.98 3.19 3.66
C GLU A 81 14.02 4.28 3.97
N ARG A 82 13.97 5.41 3.26
CA ARG A 82 14.90 6.53 3.45
C ARG A 82 14.71 7.28 4.78
N ASN A 83 13.47 7.46 5.22
CA ASN A 83 13.16 8.29 6.38
C ASN A 83 13.27 7.54 7.72
N GLY A 84 13.78 6.30 7.72
CA GLY A 84 14.01 5.51 8.94
C GLY A 84 12.74 4.91 9.56
N TRP A 85 11.56 5.18 8.98
CA TRP A 85 10.30 4.53 9.35
C TRP A 85 10.25 3.09 8.87
N GLY A 86 10.81 2.81 7.69
CA GLY A 86 10.88 1.50 7.08
C GLY A 86 9.51 0.88 6.77
N PRO A 87 9.40 0.02 5.76
CA PRO A 87 8.22 -0.82 5.62
C PRO A 87 8.09 -1.76 6.82
N ASP A 88 6.96 -1.71 7.51
CA ASP A 88 6.68 -2.55 8.68
C ASP A 88 5.82 -3.77 8.29
N ARG A 89 5.43 -4.57 9.30
CA ARG A 89 4.53 -5.72 9.09
C ARG A 89 3.24 -5.33 8.37
N ARG A 90 2.70 -4.14 8.66
CA ARG A 90 1.46 -3.64 8.05
C ARG A 90 1.70 -3.25 6.60
N SER A 91 2.82 -2.59 6.28
CA SER A 91 3.20 -2.23 4.90
C SER A 91 3.32 -3.47 4.02
N TYR A 92 4.04 -4.51 4.47
CA TYR A 92 4.13 -5.77 3.73
C TYR A 92 2.78 -6.47 3.58
N THR A 93 1.97 -6.46 4.63
CA THR A 93 0.61 -7.04 4.58
C THR A 93 -0.26 -6.31 3.55
N ILE A 94 -0.19 -4.98 3.47
CA ILE A 94 -0.88 -4.20 2.45
C ILE A 94 -0.43 -4.64 1.05
N MET A 95 0.88 -4.67 0.80
CA MET A 95 1.41 -5.03 -0.51
C MET A 95 0.99 -6.44 -0.93
N VAL A 96 1.15 -7.43 -0.04
CA VAL A 96 0.78 -8.82 -0.34
C VAL A 96 -0.72 -8.96 -0.65
N HIS A 97 -1.60 -8.39 0.16
CA HIS A 97 -3.05 -8.56 -0.02
C HIS A 97 -3.55 -7.78 -1.25
N GLU A 98 -3.12 -6.54 -1.44
CA GLU A 98 -3.57 -5.72 -2.57
C GLU A 98 -3.08 -6.28 -3.91
N HIS A 99 -1.84 -6.79 -3.99
CA HIS A 99 -1.36 -7.46 -5.20
C HIS A 99 -2.07 -8.80 -5.45
N PHE A 100 -2.49 -9.51 -4.40
CA PHE A 100 -3.25 -10.75 -4.54
C PHE A 100 -4.65 -10.52 -5.12
N GLU A 101 -5.37 -9.52 -4.62
CA GLU A 101 -6.69 -9.13 -5.15
C GLU A 101 -6.62 -8.74 -6.63
N LYS A 102 -5.50 -8.13 -7.04
CA LYS A 102 -5.23 -7.77 -8.43
C LYS A 102 -4.66 -8.91 -9.28
N GLY A 103 -4.45 -10.10 -8.70
CA GLY A 103 -3.89 -11.26 -9.40
C GLY A 103 -2.42 -11.11 -9.80
N ARG A 104 -1.68 -10.14 -9.24
CA ARG A 104 -0.25 -9.90 -9.49
C ARG A 104 0.62 -10.86 -8.68
N VAL A 105 0.58 -12.14 -9.05
CA VAL A 105 1.24 -13.25 -8.32
C VAL A 105 2.72 -13.01 -8.08
N LYS A 106 3.45 -12.43 -9.06
CA LYS A 106 4.88 -12.17 -8.93
C LYS A 106 5.19 -11.20 -7.78
N ASP A 107 4.41 -10.13 -7.65
CA ASP A 107 4.59 -9.16 -6.58
C ASP A 107 4.19 -9.72 -5.22
N VAL A 108 3.13 -10.55 -5.18
CA VAL A 108 2.74 -11.24 -3.95
C VAL A 108 3.90 -12.06 -3.39
N VAL A 109 4.52 -12.88 -4.25
CA VAL A 109 5.68 -13.70 -3.85
C VAL A 109 6.86 -12.81 -3.46
N ARG A 110 7.19 -11.79 -4.27
CA ARG A 110 8.29 -10.86 -3.99
C ARG A 110 8.18 -10.22 -2.61
N TYR A 111 7.04 -9.59 -2.30
CA TYR A 111 6.86 -8.90 -1.02
C TYR A 111 6.78 -9.87 0.16
N PHE A 112 6.21 -11.06 -0.03
CA PHE A 112 6.17 -12.07 1.02
C PHE A 112 7.57 -12.62 1.33
N GLU A 113 8.36 -12.95 0.32
CA GLU A 113 9.74 -13.43 0.50
C GLU A 113 10.62 -12.36 1.15
N GLU A 114 10.50 -11.11 0.73
CA GLU A 114 11.22 -9.98 1.33
C GLU A 114 10.84 -9.78 2.80
N MET A 115 9.55 -9.88 3.12
CA MET A 115 9.04 -9.83 4.51
C MET A 115 9.70 -10.89 5.39
N ILE A 116 9.78 -12.15 4.91
CA ILE A 116 10.46 -13.25 5.62
C ILE A 116 11.96 -13.00 5.74
N ALA A 117 12.61 -12.55 4.66
CA ALA A 117 14.05 -12.29 4.65
C ALA A 117 14.46 -11.19 5.64
N LYS A 118 13.60 -10.20 5.87
CA LYS A 118 13.78 -9.15 6.89
C LYS A 118 13.38 -9.60 8.30
N GLY A 119 12.99 -10.86 8.50
CA GLY A 119 12.59 -11.41 9.80
C GLY A 119 11.22 -10.91 10.29
N ILE A 120 10.41 -10.36 9.40
CA ILE A 120 9.08 -9.84 9.75
C ILE A 120 8.08 -10.99 9.66
N MET A 121 7.46 -11.34 10.79
CA MET A 121 6.52 -12.45 10.84
C MET A 121 5.20 -12.10 10.14
N PRO A 122 4.78 -12.86 9.11
CA PRO A 122 3.50 -12.64 8.44
C PRO A 122 2.32 -13.00 9.35
N GLU A 123 1.19 -12.36 9.10
CA GLU A 123 -0.07 -12.76 9.72
C GLU A 123 -0.54 -14.10 9.13
N GLN A 124 -1.25 -14.92 9.92
CA GLN A 124 -1.80 -16.20 9.45
C GLN A 124 -2.65 -16.05 8.19
N ARG A 125 -3.37 -14.92 8.04
CA ARG A 125 -4.18 -14.65 6.85
C ARG A 125 -3.29 -14.45 5.61
N THR A 126 -2.17 -13.75 5.77
CA THR A 126 -1.18 -13.51 4.72
C THR A 126 -0.52 -14.82 4.26
N GLU A 127 -0.13 -15.70 5.20
CA GLU A 127 0.44 -17.02 4.88
C GLU A 127 -0.55 -17.91 4.09
N LYS A 128 -1.81 -17.97 4.54
CA LYS A 128 -2.87 -18.74 3.87
C LYS A 128 -3.11 -18.23 2.45
N LEU A 129 -3.10 -16.92 2.27
CA LEU A 129 -3.28 -16.27 0.98
C LEU A 129 -2.17 -16.68 0.00
N VAL A 130 -0.89 -16.61 0.42
CA VAL A 130 0.25 -17.02 -0.43
C VAL A 130 0.23 -18.51 -0.72
N SER A 131 -0.10 -19.34 0.28
CA SER A 131 -0.23 -20.79 0.10
C SER A 131 -1.29 -21.17 -0.95
N SER A 132 -2.40 -20.43 -1.00
CA SER A 132 -3.45 -20.64 -2.00
C SER A 132 -2.99 -20.36 -3.43
N LEU A 133 -2.02 -19.45 -3.62
CA LEU A 133 -1.42 -19.19 -4.94
C LEU A 133 -0.58 -20.37 -5.40
N ASN A 134 0.21 -20.99 -4.52
CA ASN A 134 1.03 -22.15 -4.88
C ASN A 134 0.19 -23.33 -5.36
N ILE A 135 -0.98 -23.56 -4.76
CA ILE A 135 -1.94 -24.57 -5.23
C ILE A 135 -2.45 -24.21 -6.63
N ARG A 136 -2.80 -22.94 -6.86
CA ARG A 136 -3.29 -22.44 -8.17
C ARG A 136 -2.22 -22.49 -9.27
N VAL A 137 -0.96 -22.21 -8.93
CA VAL A 137 0.16 -22.26 -9.88
C VAL A 137 0.46 -23.71 -10.24
N LYS A 138 0.60 -24.62 -9.27
CA LYS A 138 0.85 -26.05 -9.52
C LYS A 138 -0.19 -26.66 -10.47
N GLY A 139 -1.47 -26.45 -10.19
CA GLY A 139 -2.55 -26.97 -11.07
C GLY A 139 -2.57 -26.35 -12.47
N ARG A 140 -2.03 -25.13 -12.67
CA ARG A 140 -1.90 -24.53 -14.01
C ARG A 140 -0.70 -25.10 -14.79
N THR A 141 0.42 -25.37 -14.12
CA THR A 141 1.59 -26.03 -14.73
C THR A 141 1.26 -27.45 -15.16
N GLU A 142 0.67 -28.26 -14.28
CA GLU A 142 0.28 -29.65 -14.58
C GLU A 142 -0.70 -29.72 -15.77
N LYS A 143 -1.67 -28.79 -15.82
CA LYS A 143 -2.60 -28.70 -16.96
C LYS A 143 -1.93 -28.25 -18.26
N ARG A 144 -0.90 -27.41 -18.22
CA ARG A 144 -0.16 -27.00 -19.42
C ARG A 144 0.68 -28.16 -19.96
N GLU A 145 1.38 -28.87 -19.08
CA GLU A 145 2.18 -30.04 -19.43
C GLU A 145 1.31 -31.14 -20.05
N SER A 146 0.12 -31.41 -19.50
CA SER A 146 -0.80 -32.41 -20.09
C SER A 146 -1.28 -32.03 -21.50
N ILE A 147 -1.52 -30.74 -21.77
CA ILE A 147 -1.93 -30.25 -23.10
C ILE A 147 -0.77 -30.32 -24.11
N GLU A 148 0.46 -30.04 -23.66
CA GLU A 148 1.67 -30.12 -24.48
C GLU A 148 1.97 -31.58 -24.86
N GLU A 149 1.86 -32.52 -23.92
CA GLU A 149 2.02 -33.95 -24.17
C GLU A 149 0.99 -34.49 -25.16
N GLU A 150 -0.27 -34.08 -25.04
CA GLU A 150 -1.34 -34.52 -25.96
C GLU A 150 -1.16 -33.95 -27.37
N ARG A 151 -0.63 -32.71 -27.50
CA ARG A 151 -0.27 -32.10 -28.79
C ARG A 151 0.93 -32.75 -29.48
N THR A 152 1.86 -33.32 -28.73
CA THR A 152 3.08 -33.94 -29.28
C THR A 152 2.85 -35.39 -29.75
N ARG A 153 1.71 -35.98 -29.37
CA ARG A 153 1.30 -37.35 -29.74
C ARG A 153 0.45 -37.42 -31.03
N LEU A 154 0.10 -36.27 -31.62
CA LEU A 154 -0.64 -36.13 -32.88
C LEU A 154 0.31 -35.72 -34.01
#